data_AF-A0A6I6E7M5-F1
#
_entry.id   AF-A0A6I6E7M5-F1
#
_cell.length_a   1.000
_cell.length_b   1.000
_cell.length_c   1.000
_cell.angle_alpha   90.00
_cell.angle_beta   90.00
_cell.angle_gamma   90.00
#
_symmetry.space_group_name_H-M   'P 1'
#
loop_
_entity.id
_entity.type
_entity.pdbx_description
1 polymer ?
#
loop_
_entity_poly.entity_id
_entity_poly.type
_entity_poly.pdbx_seq_one_letter_code
_entity_poly.pdbx_strand_id
1 'polypeptide(L)' 'MGSGKKKKGKRDKPKKTCCKSKPRCKRCPIRMLAEGRLDPADAKEIFAKERNRKQAKKAHLVVPGD' A
#
# COMPACT_ATOMS: atom_id res chain seq x y z
N MET A 1 -0.31 35.98 -1.35
CA MET A 1 -1.02 35.24 -0.27
C MET A 1 -1.19 33.79 -0.70
N GLY A 2 -0.73 32.84 0.12
CA GLY A 2 -0.41 31.47 -0.28
C GLY A 2 -1.60 30.56 -0.60
N SER A 3 -1.46 29.77 -1.65
CA SER A 3 -2.43 28.79 -2.14
C SER A 3 -2.82 27.77 -1.06
N GLY A 4 -4.06 27.87 -0.59
CA GLY A 4 -4.67 26.94 0.36
C GLY A 4 -4.82 25.53 -0.24
N LYS A 5 -3.83 24.67 0.00
CA LYS A 5 -3.97 23.22 -0.24
C LYS A 5 -4.97 22.64 0.76
N LYS A 6 -6.22 22.46 0.30
CA LYS A 6 -7.29 21.74 1.00
C LYS A 6 -6.79 20.42 1.59
N LYS A 7 -6.79 20.30 2.92
CA LYS A 7 -6.46 19.07 3.66
C LYS A 7 -7.58 18.03 3.45
N LYS A 8 -7.44 17.14 2.46
CA LYS A 8 -8.26 15.93 2.35
C LYS A 8 -7.88 14.93 3.46
N GLY A 9 -8.58 14.98 4.61
CA GLY A 9 -8.88 13.80 5.43
C GLY A 9 -9.99 12.99 4.72
N LYS A 10 -10.15 11.66 4.85
CA LYS A 10 -9.56 10.60 5.68
C LYS A 10 -8.69 9.68 4.81
N ARG A 11 -7.56 9.18 5.32
CA ARG A 11 -6.68 8.27 4.58
C ARG A 11 -6.46 6.98 5.35
N ASP A 12 -7.50 6.17 5.42
CA ASP A 12 -7.41 4.75 5.84
C ASP A 12 -7.14 3.83 4.64
N LYS A 13 -7.02 4.39 3.43
CA LYS A 13 -6.65 3.63 2.24
C LYS A 13 -5.15 3.30 2.21
N PRO A 14 -4.77 2.15 1.64
CA PRO A 14 -3.38 1.78 1.45
C PRO A 14 -2.66 2.82 0.59
N LYS A 15 -1.34 2.92 0.76
CA LYS A 15 -0.53 3.70 -0.18
C LYS A 15 -0.47 2.99 -1.52
N LYS A 16 -0.50 3.79 -2.58
CA LYS A 16 -0.22 3.34 -3.95
C LYS A 16 1.18 2.75 -4.14
N THR A 17 2.14 2.99 -3.23
CA THR A 17 3.50 2.43 -3.26
C THR A 17 4.00 2.14 -1.84
N CYS A 18 4.71 1.03 -1.66
CA CYS A 18 5.38 0.66 -0.42
C CYS A 18 6.54 1.63 -0.15
N CYS A 19 6.44 2.38 0.95
CA CYS A 19 7.42 3.42 1.25
C CYS A 19 8.81 2.86 1.59
N LYS A 20 8.97 1.59 1.99
CA LYS A 20 10.23 0.91 2.39
C LYS A 20 11.01 1.58 3.54
N SER A 21 11.23 2.89 3.46
CA SER A 21 11.94 3.74 4.42
C SER A 21 11.19 4.02 5.73
N LYS A 22 9.93 3.58 5.89
CA LYS A 22 9.17 3.76 7.14
C LYS A 22 8.77 2.40 7.71
N PRO A 23 9.30 2.00 8.89
CA PRO A 23 9.10 0.66 9.45
C PRO A 23 7.65 0.40 9.90
N ARG A 24 6.89 1.42 10.31
CA ARG A 24 5.51 1.28 10.83
C ARG A 24 4.51 2.22 10.17
N CYS A 25 4.49 2.22 8.84
CA CYS A 25 3.47 2.94 8.09
C CYS A 25 2.12 2.21 8.21
N LYS A 26 1.13 2.83 8.88
CA LYS A 26 -0.27 2.32 9.01
C LYS A 26 -1.00 2.11 7.68
N ARG A 27 -0.49 2.71 6.59
CA ARG A 27 -1.01 2.59 5.21
C ARG A 27 -0.14 1.72 4.31
N CYS A 28 0.73 0.89 4.88
CA CYS A 28 1.68 0.13 4.09
C CYS A 28 0.94 -1.02 3.40
N PRO A 29 0.94 -1.09 2.05
CA PRO A 29 0.19 -2.13 1.35
C PRO A 29 0.72 -3.53 1.66
N ILE A 30 2.02 -3.68 1.94
CA ILE A 30 2.62 -4.96 2.37
C ILE A 30 2.04 -5.44 3.70
N ARG A 31 1.96 -4.55 4.69
CA ARG A 31 1.42 -4.90 6.01
C ARG A 31 -0.08 -5.12 5.95
N MET A 32 -0.81 -4.27 5.23
CA MET A 32 -2.26 -4.44 5.06
C MET A 32 -2.58 -5.77 4.36
N LEU A 33 -1.78 -6.16 3.36
CA LEU A 33 -1.89 -7.47 2.73
C LEU A 33 -1.57 -8.61 3.72
N ALA A 34 -0.48 -8.51 4.48
CA ALA A 34 -0.13 -9.50 5.51
C ALA A 34 -1.17 -9.61 6.63
N GLU A 35 -1.80 -8.49 7.01
CA GLU A 35 -2.86 -8.41 8.01
C GLU A 35 -4.23 -8.82 7.43
N GLY A 36 -4.34 -9.15 6.14
CA GLY A 36 -5.61 -9.53 5.49
C GLY A 36 -6.62 -8.39 5.37
N ARG A 37 -6.19 -7.13 5.57
CA ARG A 37 -7.05 -5.93 5.53
C ARG A 37 -7.11 -5.29 4.15
N LEU A 38 -6.49 -5.91 3.16
CA LEU A 38 -6.43 -5.42 1.80
C LEU A 38 -7.43 -6.20 0.96
N ASP A 39 -8.38 -5.50 0.35
CA ASP A 39 -9.31 -6.10 -0.59
C ASP A 39 -8.54 -6.69 -1.79
N PRO A 40 -8.92 -7.87 -2.31
CA PRO A 40 -8.22 -8.49 -3.44
C PRO A 40 -8.18 -7.62 -4.70
N ALA A 41 -9.19 -6.80 -4.98
CA ALA A 41 -9.19 -5.89 -6.12
C ALA A 41 -8.15 -4.77 -5.94
N ASP A 42 -8.15 -4.13 -4.77
CA ASP A 42 -7.15 -3.12 -4.41
C ASP A 42 -5.74 -3.71 -4.38
N ALA A 43 -5.59 -4.93 -3.86
CA ALA A 43 -4.33 -5.64 -3.84
C ALA A 43 -3.80 -5.86 -5.26
N LYS A 44 -4.64 -6.31 -6.19
CA LYS A 44 -4.26 -6.49 -7.60
C LYS A 44 -3.73 -5.17 -8.21
N GLU A 45 -4.44 -4.06 -8.03
CA GLU A 45 -4.02 -2.76 -8.56
C GLU A 45 -2.74 -2.22 -7.90
N ILE A 46 -2.63 -2.34 -6.58
CA ILE A 46 -1.47 -1.83 -5.83
C ILE A 46 -0.23 -2.66 -6.13
N PHE A 47 -0.37 -3.99 -6.19
CA PHE A 47 0.74 -4.91 -6.41
C PHE A 47 1.08 -5.15 -7.88
N ALA A 48 0.25 -4.67 -8.82
CA ALA A 48 0.65 -4.52 -10.23
C ALA A 48 1.93 -3.69 -10.41
N LYS A 49 2.25 -2.81 -9.45
CA LYS A 49 3.55 -2.12 -9.44
C LYS A 49 4.67 -3.05 -9.02
N GLU A 50 5.71 -3.11 -9.86
CA GLU A 50 6.90 -3.94 -9.65
C GLU A 50 7.51 -3.77 -8.24
N ARG A 51 7.62 -2.53 -7.76
CA ARG A 51 8.15 -2.22 -6.41
C ARG A 51 7.36 -2.90 -5.30
N ASN A 52 6.04 -3.01 -5.43
CA ASN A 52 5.19 -3.62 -4.41
C ASN A 52 5.24 -5.14 -4.53
N ARG A 53 5.23 -5.69 -5.75
CA ARG A 53 5.40 -7.13 -6.04
C ARG A 53 6.72 -7.68 -5.49
N LYS A 54 7.85 -7.00 -5.78
CA LYS A 54 9.18 -7.36 -5.23
C LYS A 54 9.19 -7.38 -3.71
N GLN A 55 8.50 -6.44 -3.07
CA GLN A 55 8.41 -6.36 -1.62
C GLN A 55 7.47 -7.42 -1.01
N ALA A 56 6.36 -7.76 -1.67
CA ALA A 56 5.52 -8.88 -1.25
C ALA A 56 6.29 -10.20 -1.35
N LYS A 57 6.99 -10.44 -2.46
CA LYS A 57 7.83 -11.63 -2.65
C LYS A 57 8.92 -11.73 -1.58
N LYS A 58 9.61 -10.61 -1.28
CA LYS A 58 10.61 -10.56 -0.20
C LYS A 58 10.01 -10.85 1.18
N ALA A 59 8.74 -10.48 1.39
CA ALA A 59 8.01 -10.74 2.62
C ALA A 59 7.27 -12.10 2.60
N HIS A 60 7.46 -12.92 1.55
CA HIS A 60 6.78 -14.21 1.35
C HIS A 60 5.24 -14.10 1.45
N LEU A 61 4.68 -12.99 0.97
CA LEU A 61 3.23 -12.76 0.94
C LEU A 61 2.66 -13.19 -0.41
N VAL A 62 1.51 -13.85 -0.37
CA VAL A 62 0.71 -14.17 -1.56
C VAL A 62 -0.03 -12.91 -1.99
N VAL A 63 0.23 -12.45 -3.21
CA VAL A 63 -0.53 -11.36 -3.83
C VAL A 63 -1.71 -12.00 -4.58
N PRO A 64 -2.96 -11.61 -4.30
CA PRO A 64 -4.11 -12.16 -5.02
C PRO A 64 -4.09 -11.71 -6.49
N GLY A 65 -4.21 -12.68 -7.40
CA GLY A 65 -4.21 -12.47 -8.85
C GLY A 65 -2.83 -12.40 -9.53
N ASP A 66 -1.78 -12.85 -8.83
CA ASP A 66 -0.39 -12.96 -9.32
C ASP A 66 -0.09 -14.23 -10.11
#